data_AF-A0A8C0X2B2-F1
#
_entry.id   AF-A0A8C0X2B2-F1
#
_cell.length_a   1.000
_cell.length_b   1.000
_cell.length_c   1.000
_cell.angle_alpha   90.00
_cell.angle_beta   90.00
_cell.angle_gamma   90.00
#
_symmetry.space_group_name_H-M   'P 1'
#
loop_
_entity.id
_entity.type
_entity.pdbx_description
1 polymer ?
#
loop_
_entity_poly.entity_id
_entity_poly.type
_entity_poly.pdbx_seq_one_letter_code
_entity_poly.pdbx_strand_id
1 'polypeptide(L)'
;LKMRCLAQFLGLLMLWIPGSTGDIEMIQTPLSLLITSGEPASISCRSNQSLLNSDGNTYLNWLVHKPGQSPQRLIYKISNRDSGIPDKFSGSGSGTDFTLKISSVEVEDVGVYYCMQGTYSPNTNHCVYTFGQGTKLEIKRTAAKPTVSIFQPSPEELKSGSASLVCFVNNFYPKEIDIKWKVDGVEKKDGFLNSFTDQDTKDSTYSLSSILSLTQGEYDSHNIFVCEVSHESLTSPIVKSVSKNEC
;
A
#
# COMPACT_ATOMS: atom_id res chain seq x y z
N LEU A 1 34.47 -43.92 47.48
CA LEU A 1 33.81 -44.77 46.46
C LEU A 1 32.69 -45.53 47.16
N LYS A 2 31.40 -45.44 46.84
CA LYS A 2 30.75 -45.47 45.53
C LYS A 2 29.42 -44.68 45.56
N MET A 3 29.15 -44.10 44.40
CA MET A 3 28.05 -43.23 43.98
C MET A 3 26.84 -44.06 43.50
N ARG A 4 25.60 -43.58 43.72
CA ARG A 4 24.31 -43.94 43.04
C ARG A 4 23.20 -43.07 43.68
N CYS A 5 22.91 -41.86 43.21
CA CYS A 5 22.07 -41.48 42.06
C CYS A 5 20.69 -42.16 42.08
N LEU A 6 19.64 -41.39 42.36
CA LEU A 6 18.64 -41.06 41.34
C LEU A 6 17.66 -39.98 41.85
N ALA A 7 17.66 -38.88 41.13
CA ALA A 7 16.79 -37.73 41.27
C ALA A 7 15.33 -38.15 41.09
N GLN A 8 14.56 -38.13 42.18
CA GLN A 8 13.10 -38.21 42.14
C GLN A 8 12.62 -37.09 43.05
N PHE A 9 12.23 -35.95 42.46
CA PHE A 9 11.24 -34.99 42.98
C PHE A 9 11.22 -33.64 42.22
N LEU A 10 11.88 -33.53 41.07
CA LEU A 10 11.77 -32.37 40.16
C LEU A 10 11.20 -32.75 38.77
N GLY A 11 10.29 -33.72 38.72
CA GLY A 11 9.75 -34.26 37.46
C GLY A 11 8.24 -34.09 37.25
N LEU A 12 7.53 -33.35 38.11
CA LEU A 12 6.06 -33.27 38.07
C LEU A 12 5.48 -31.85 38.00
N LEU A 13 6.31 -30.82 37.74
CA LEU A 13 5.84 -29.44 37.54
C LEU A 13 6.12 -28.87 36.13
N MET A 14 6.40 -29.73 35.14
CA MET A 14 6.59 -29.34 33.74
C MET A 14 5.54 -29.94 32.79
N LEU A 15 4.47 -30.52 33.35
CA LEU A 15 3.31 -30.99 32.59
C LEU A 15 2.13 -30.10 32.96
N TRP A 16 2.09 -28.92 32.35
CA TRP A 16 0.92 -28.07 32.07
C TRP A 16 1.41 -26.67 31.72
N ILE A 17 2.18 -26.57 30.62
CA ILE A 17 2.06 -25.35 29.82
C ILE A 17 0.88 -25.67 28.91
N PRO A 18 -0.33 -25.13 29.13
CA PRO A 18 -1.31 -25.10 28.06
C PRO A 18 -0.59 -24.48 26.87
N GLY A 19 -0.39 -25.27 25.81
CA GLY A 19 0.30 -24.80 24.63
C GLY A 19 -0.34 -23.48 24.21
N SER A 20 0.42 -22.40 24.31
CA SER A 20 0.00 -21.12 23.76
C SER A 20 -0.20 -21.39 22.27
N THR A 21 -1.46 -21.54 21.86
CA THR A 21 -1.79 -21.65 20.46
C THR A 21 -1.54 -20.25 19.93
N GLY A 22 -0.36 -20.03 19.36
CA GLY A 22 0.00 -18.73 18.81
C GLY A 22 -1.07 -18.29 17.80
N ASP A 23 -1.32 -16.99 17.75
CA ASP A 23 -2.25 -16.42 16.78
C ASP A 23 -1.86 -16.83 15.35
N ILE A 24 -2.87 -17.04 14.48
CA ILE A 24 -2.62 -17.41 13.09
C ILE A 24 -2.03 -16.20 12.36
N GLU A 25 -0.76 -16.28 12.03
CA GLU A 25 -0.08 -15.27 11.23
C GLU A 25 -0.14 -15.65 9.76
N MET A 26 -0.53 -14.68 8.93
CA MET A 26 -0.61 -14.82 7.48
C MET A 26 0.48 -13.94 6.87
N ILE A 27 1.37 -14.51 6.05
CA ILE A 27 2.50 -13.81 5.44
C ILE A 27 2.31 -13.82 3.92
N GLN A 28 2.30 -12.64 3.31
CA GLN A 28 2.15 -12.50 1.85
C GLN A 28 3.47 -12.21 1.16
N THR A 29 3.64 -12.74 -0.04
CA THR A 29 4.84 -12.50 -0.84
C THR A 29 4.50 -12.46 -2.33
N PRO A 30 5.02 -11.46 -3.09
CA PRO A 30 5.76 -10.29 -2.60
C PRO A 30 4.83 -9.22 -2.00
N LEU A 31 5.39 -8.15 -1.42
CA LEU A 31 4.59 -7.02 -0.89
C LEU A 31 4.15 -6.04 -1.99
N SER A 32 4.88 -5.99 -3.11
CA SER A 32 4.51 -5.24 -4.31
C SER A 32 4.86 -6.03 -5.56
N LEU A 33 4.03 -5.92 -6.59
CA LEU A 33 4.19 -6.47 -7.92
C LEU A 33 4.04 -5.35 -8.94
N LEU A 34 5.02 -5.23 -9.83
CA LEU A 34 4.96 -4.35 -10.99
C LEU A 34 4.92 -5.22 -12.26
N ILE A 35 3.78 -5.24 -12.94
CA ILE A 35 3.48 -6.21 -14.02
C ILE A 35 3.11 -5.48 -15.31
N THR A 36 3.55 -5.99 -16.46
CA THR A 36 3.10 -5.45 -17.75
C THR A 36 1.68 -5.93 -18.05
N SER A 37 0.81 -5.08 -18.60
CA SER A 37 -0.54 -5.52 -18.95
C SER A 37 -0.52 -6.73 -19.89
N GLY A 38 -1.35 -7.72 -19.62
CA GLY A 38 -1.41 -9.02 -20.31
C GLY A 38 -0.52 -10.10 -19.69
N GLU A 39 0.48 -9.75 -18.89
CA GLU A 39 1.32 -10.73 -18.20
C GLU A 39 0.60 -11.33 -16.97
N PRO A 40 0.93 -12.57 -16.59
CA PRO A 40 0.37 -13.19 -15.40
C PRO A 40 1.00 -12.63 -14.11
N ALA A 41 0.20 -12.55 -13.05
CA ALA A 41 0.67 -12.28 -11.69
C ALA A 41 0.40 -13.46 -10.77
N SER A 42 1.26 -13.65 -9.77
CA SER A 42 1.13 -14.68 -8.74
C SER A 42 1.45 -14.09 -7.38
N ILE A 43 0.55 -14.29 -6.42
CA ILE A 43 0.66 -13.79 -5.05
C ILE A 43 0.59 -14.99 -4.12
N SER A 44 1.65 -15.20 -3.35
CA SER A 44 1.72 -16.27 -2.38
C SER A 44 1.27 -15.79 -1.01
N CYS A 45 0.62 -16.68 -0.26
CA CYS A 45 0.25 -16.45 1.12
C CYS A 45 0.58 -17.71 1.93
N ARG A 46 1.37 -17.54 2.99
CA ARG A 46 1.80 -18.60 3.90
C ARG A 46 1.22 -18.36 5.28
N SER A 47 0.60 -19.37 5.88
CA SER A 47 0.22 -19.35 7.30
C SER A 47 1.29 -20.01 8.17
N ASN A 48 1.44 -19.56 9.42
CA ASN A 48 2.37 -20.17 10.39
C ASN A 48 1.92 -21.56 10.88
N GLN A 49 0.65 -21.90 10.70
CA GLN A 49 0.04 -23.18 11.06
C GLN A 49 -1.04 -23.61 10.06
N SER A 50 -1.38 -24.90 10.07
CA SER A 50 -2.39 -25.46 9.16
C SER A 50 -3.75 -24.77 9.35
N LEU A 51 -4.40 -24.41 8.24
CA LEU A 51 -5.74 -23.82 8.23
C LEU A 51 -6.85 -24.87 8.01
N LEU A 52 -6.51 -26.16 8.11
CA LEU A 52 -7.48 -27.24 7.99
C LEU A 52 -8.36 -27.26 9.24
N ASN A 53 -9.65 -26.98 9.07
CA ASN A 53 -10.62 -27.03 10.14
C ASN A 53 -11.09 -28.47 10.38
N SER A 54 -11.71 -28.71 11.53
CA SER A 54 -12.27 -29.99 11.99
C SER A 54 -13.28 -30.63 11.03
N ASP A 55 -13.95 -29.82 10.20
CA ASP A 55 -14.89 -30.26 9.16
C ASP A 55 -14.20 -30.69 7.86
N GLY A 56 -12.87 -30.68 7.82
CA GLY A 56 -12.06 -31.00 6.64
C GLY A 56 -11.94 -29.87 5.63
N ASN A 57 -12.49 -28.68 5.91
CA ASN A 57 -12.43 -27.52 5.01
C ASN A 57 -11.35 -26.53 5.45
N THR A 58 -10.84 -25.76 4.49
CA THR A 58 -9.97 -24.61 4.75
C THR A 58 -10.66 -23.33 4.32
N TYR A 59 -10.77 -22.40 5.26
CA TYR A 59 -11.50 -21.15 5.11
C TYR A 59 -10.56 -19.99 4.75
N LEU A 60 -9.80 -20.16 3.67
CA LEU A 60 -8.98 -19.10 3.09
C LEU A 60 -9.76 -18.36 1.99
N ASN A 61 -9.72 -17.04 2.06
CA ASN A 61 -10.29 -16.13 1.09
C ASN A 61 -9.21 -15.20 0.51
N TRP A 62 -9.41 -14.77 -0.73
CA TRP A 62 -8.65 -13.69 -1.34
C TRP A 62 -9.57 -12.50 -1.56
N LEU A 63 -9.13 -11.33 -1.13
CA LEU A 63 -9.82 -10.06 -1.29
C LEU A 63 -8.96 -9.09 -2.10
N VAL A 64 -9.59 -8.18 -2.80
CA VAL A 64 -8.94 -7.03 -3.43
C VAL A 64 -9.54 -5.74 -2.88
N HIS A 65 -8.69 -4.77 -2.60
CA HIS A 65 -9.06 -3.41 -2.26
C HIS A 65 -8.55 -2.50 -3.38
N LYS A 66 -9.47 -2.02 -4.21
CA LYS A 66 -9.16 -1.06 -5.28
C LYS A 66 -9.24 0.37 -4.74
N PRO A 67 -8.46 1.33 -5.29
CA PRO A 67 -8.50 2.72 -4.86
C PRO A 67 -9.93 3.27 -4.87
N GLY A 68 -10.37 3.84 -3.74
CA GLY A 68 -11.70 4.43 -3.59
C GLY A 68 -12.87 3.45 -3.52
N GLN A 69 -12.63 2.13 -3.39
CA GLN A 69 -13.67 1.10 -3.30
C GLN A 69 -13.60 0.32 -1.99
N SER A 70 -14.70 -0.27 -1.56
CA SER A 70 -14.68 -1.22 -0.44
C SER A 70 -13.99 -2.54 -0.84
N PRO A 71 -13.38 -3.29 0.10
CA PRO A 71 -12.81 -4.60 -0.19
C PRO A 71 -13.82 -5.55 -0.83
N GLN A 72 -13.44 -6.20 -1.93
CA GLN A 72 -14.23 -7.19 -2.67
C GLN A 72 -13.56 -8.56 -2.54
N ARG A 73 -14.34 -9.60 -2.22
CA ARG A 73 -13.83 -10.98 -2.21
C ARG A 73 -13.80 -11.52 -3.64
N LEU A 74 -12.67 -12.14 -3.99
CA LEU A 74 -12.42 -12.75 -5.29
C LEU A 74 -12.63 -14.27 -5.22
N ILE A 75 -11.93 -14.88 -4.27
CA ILE A 75 -11.89 -16.33 -4.07
C ILE A 75 -12.23 -16.62 -2.62
N TYR A 76 -13.02 -17.67 -2.39
CA TYR A 76 -13.36 -18.20 -1.07
C TYR A 76 -13.09 -19.71 -1.02
N LYS A 77 -12.86 -20.23 0.19
CA LYS A 77 -12.52 -21.65 0.42
C LYS A 77 -11.41 -22.13 -0.54
N ILE A 78 -10.28 -21.44 -0.53
CA ILE A 78 -9.06 -21.66 -1.34
C ILE A 78 -9.22 -21.38 -2.83
N SER A 79 -10.21 -21.97 -3.50
CA SER A 79 -10.27 -22.02 -4.97
C SER A 79 -11.63 -21.66 -5.57
N ASN A 80 -12.69 -21.54 -4.77
CA ASN A 80 -14.01 -21.19 -5.29
C ASN A 80 -14.08 -19.70 -5.60
N ARG A 81 -14.46 -19.36 -6.82
CA ARG A 81 -14.58 -17.96 -7.25
C ARG A 81 -15.97 -17.42 -6.90
N ASP A 82 -16.03 -16.20 -6.38
CA ASP A 82 -17.31 -15.52 -6.14
C ASP A 82 -18.03 -15.21 -7.48
N SER A 83 -19.36 -15.14 -7.44
CA SER A 83 -20.17 -14.82 -8.61
C SER A 83 -19.85 -13.43 -9.16
N GLY A 84 -19.68 -13.32 -10.48
CA GLY A 84 -19.37 -12.06 -11.16
C GLY A 84 -17.88 -11.69 -11.19
N ILE A 85 -17.01 -12.48 -10.55
CA ILE A 85 -15.56 -12.29 -10.64
C ILE A 85 -15.04 -12.89 -11.95
N PRO A 86 -14.22 -12.15 -12.73
CA PRO A 86 -13.64 -12.62 -13.99
C PRO A 86 -12.85 -13.93 -13.86
N ASP A 87 -12.80 -14.69 -14.95
CA ASP A 87 -12.14 -16.01 -14.95
C ASP A 87 -10.62 -15.98 -14.89
N LYS A 88 -10.02 -14.80 -15.11
CA LYS A 88 -8.59 -14.56 -14.95
C LYS A 88 -8.08 -14.81 -13.53
N PHE A 89 -8.94 -14.73 -12.49
CA PHE A 89 -8.57 -14.94 -11.09
C PHE A 89 -8.73 -16.40 -10.66
N SER A 90 -7.68 -17.03 -10.14
CA SER A 90 -7.75 -18.40 -9.63
C SER A 90 -6.97 -18.55 -8.33
N GLY A 91 -7.56 -19.22 -7.34
CA GLY A 91 -6.90 -19.57 -6.09
C GLY A 91 -6.51 -21.05 -6.04
N SER A 92 -5.40 -21.35 -5.38
CA SER A 92 -4.89 -22.70 -5.19
C SER A 92 -4.10 -22.79 -3.88
N GLY A 93 -3.85 -24.01 -3.40
CA GLY A 93 -3.03 -24.23 -2.22
C GLY A 93 -3.58 -25.30 -1.28
N SER A 94 -2.81 -25.61 -0.24
CA SER A 94 -3.16 -26.60 0.78
C SER A 94 -2.27 -26.46 2.01
N GLY A 95 -2.78 -26.89 3.17
CA GLY A 95 -2.03 -26.87 4.42
C GLY A 95 -1.76 -25.44 4.88
N THR A 96 -0.55 -24.95 4.58
CA THR A 96 -0.05 -23.63 4.95
C THR A 96 0.23 -22.73 3.77
N ASP A 97 0.22 -23.27 2.54
CA ASP A 97 0.77 -22.61 1.36
C ASP A 97 -0.34 -22.38 0.34
N PHE A 98 -0.59 -21.11 0.04
CA PHE A 98 -1.67 -20.68 -0.83
C PHE A 98 -1.19 -19.70 -1.87
N THR A 99 -1.86 -19.67 -3.01
CA THR A 99 -1.50 -18.80 -4.13
C THR A 99 -2.74 -18.29 -4.84
N LEU A 100 -2.80 -16.98 -5.04
CA LEU A 100 -3.69 -16.33 -6.00
C LEU A 100 -2.92 -16.11 -7.30
N LYS A 101 -3.48 -16.57 -8.40
CA LYS A 101 -2.97 -16.33 -9.75
C LYS A 101 -3.95 -15.48 -10.52
N ILE A 102 -3.43 -14.48 -11.22
CA ILE A 102 -4.12 -13.64 -12.20
C ILE A 102 -3.49 -13.99 -13.54
N SER A 103 -4.24 -14.59 -14.45
CA SER A 103 -3.67 -15.15 -15.70
C SER A 103 -3.28 -14.09 -16.73
N SER A 104 -3.99 -12.97 -16.79
CA SER A 104 -3.72 -11.83 -17.66
C SER A 104 -4.12 -10.56 -16.90
N VAL A 105 -3.13 -9.80 -16.44
CA VAL A 105 -3.35 -8.60 -15.63
C VAL A 105 -3.75 -7.40 -16.51
N GLU A 106 -4.78 -6.69 -16.11
CA GLU A 106 -5.28 -5.50 -16.80
C GLU A 106 -5.24 -4.27 -15.88
N VAL A 107 -5.45 -3.07 -16.45
CA VAL A 107 -5.34 -1.81 -15.70
C VAL A 107 -6.39 -1.71 -14.59
N GLU A 108 -7.54 -2.33 -14.79
CA GLU A 108 -8.61 -2.44 -13.80
C GLU A 108 -8.27 -3.35 -12.61
N ASP A 109 -7.21 -4.15 -12.70
CA ASP A 109 -6.78 -5.08 -11.64
C ASP A 109 -5.83 -4.43 -10.62
N VAL A 110 -5.44 -3.17 -10.84
CA VAL A 110 -4.64 -2.39 -9.89
C VAL A 110 -5.36 -2.30 -8.54
N GLY A 111 -4.64 -2.60 -7.48
CA GLY A 111 -5.17 -2.60 -6.12
C GLY A 111 -4.28 -3.37 -5.16
N VAL A 112 -4.74 -3.50 -3.91
CA VAL A 112 -4.05 -4.30 -2.89
C VAL A 112 -4.81 -5.59 -2.65
N TYR A 113 -4.11 -6.71 -2.82
CA TYR A 113 -4.68 -8.05 -2.68
C TYR A 113 -4.33 -8.62 -1.31
N TYR A 114 -5.32 -9.11 -0.58
CA TYR A 114 -5.17 -9.67 0.75
C TYR A 114 -5.59 -11.14 0.77
N CYS A 115 -4.76 -12.00 1.35
CA CYS A 115 -5.25 -13.28 1.83
C CYS A 115 -5.85 -13.11 3.23
N MET A 116 -6.91 -13.84 3.51
CA MET A 116 -7.63 -13.78 4.78
C MET A 116 -8.08 -15.18 5.16
N GLN A 117 -7.78 -15.59 6.39
CA GLN A 117 -8.29 -16.84 6.94
C GLN A 117 -9.42 -16.54 7.93
N GLY A 118 -10.44 -17.40 7.95
CA GLY A 118 -11.54 -17.35 8.91
C GLY A 118 -11.76 -18.71 9.55
N THR A 119 -10.77 -19.19 10.30
CA THR A 119 -10.85 -20.47 11.00
C THR A 119 -11.55 -20.31 12.35
N TYR A 120 -12.30 -21.35 12.71
CA TYR A 120 -12.93 -21.44 14.02
C TYR A 120 -11.89 -21.89 15.04
N SER A 121 -11.72 -21.14 16.12
CA SER A 121 -10.88 -21.56 17.25
C SER A 121 -11.74 -22.29 18.28
N PRO A 122 -11.55 -23.61 18.47
CA PRO A 122 -12.30 -24.37 19.46
C PRO A 122 -12.03 -23.89 20.90
N ASN A 123 -10.82 -23.40 21.15
CA ASN A 123 -10.36 -23.00 22.49
C ASN A 123 -11.03 -21.71 22.98
N THR A 124 -11.34 -20.78 22.07
CA THR A 124 -11.96 -19.49 22.40
C THR A 124 -13.43 -19.41 21.98
N ASN A 125 -13.96 -20.48 21.37
CA ASN A 125 -15.33 -20.57 20.86
C ASN A 125 -15.70 -19.38 19.95
N HIS A 126 -14.73 -18.92 19.14
CA HIS A 126 -14.85 -17.72 18.30
C HIS A 126 -14.14 -17.92 16.94
N CYS A 127 -14.68 -17.28 15.90
CA CYS A 127 -14.02 -17.21 14.59
C CYS A 127 -12.88 -16.19 14.66
N VAL A 128 -11.67 -16.65 14.35
CA VAL A 128 -10.49 -15.79 14.31
C VAL A 128 -10.24 -15.41 12.86
N TYR A 129 -10.25 -14.12 12.58
CA TYR A 129 -9.93 -13.58 11.26
C TYR A 129 -8.56 -12.93 11.29
N THR A 130 -7.66 -13.41 10.44
CA THR A 130 -6.35 -12.80 10.25
C THR A 130 -6.06 -12.58 8.78
N PHE A 131 -5.40 -11.46 8.49
CA PHE A 131 -5.10 -11.00 7.14
C PHE A 131 -3.60 -11.04 6.91
N GLY A 132 -3.21 -11.31 5.67
CA GLY A 132 -1.85 -11.04 5.23
C GLY A 132 -1.58 -9.54 5.15
N GLN A 133 -0.30 -9.18 4.98
CA GLN A 133 0.13 -7.78 4.89
C GLN A 133 -0.47 -7.03 3.69
N GLY A 134 -0.98 -7.77 2.71
CA GLY A 134 -1.38 -7.24 1.42
C GLY A 134 -0.23 -7.22 0.41
N THR A 135 -0.58 -7.44 -0.84
CA THR A 135 0.33 -7.32 -1.99
C THR A 135 -0.22 -6.24 -2.90
N LYS A 136 0.53 -5.15 -3.07
CA LYS A 136 0.17 -4.08 -4.00
C LYS A 136 0.46 -4.53 -5.43
N LEU A 137 -0.53 -4.49 -6.31
CA LEU A 137 -0.35 -4.76 -7.73
C LEU A 137 -0.43 -3.45 -8.50
N GLU A 138 0.64 -3.12 -9.22
CA GLU A 138 0.79 -1.94 -10.06
C GLU A 138 1.13 -2.36 -11.50
N ILE A 139 0.71 -1.55 -12.46
CA ILE A 139 0.95 -1.77 -13.88
C ILE A 139 2.21 -1.03 -14.31
N LYS A 140 3.09 -1.74 -15.02
CA LYS A 140 4.21 -1.14 -15.73
C LYS A 140 3.71 -0.42 -16.98
N ARG A 141 4.16 0.82 -17.17
CA ARG A 141 3.92 1.59 -18.40
C ARG A 141 5.19 2.29 -18.88
N THR A 142 5.12 2.90 -20.06
CA THR A 142 6.17 3.79 -20.54
C THR A 142 6.17 5.08 -19.72
N ALA A 143 7.37 5.64 -19.53
CA ALA A 143 7.56 6.88 -18.79
C ALA A 143 6.66 8.01 -19.34
N ALA A 144 6.02 8.74 -18.44
CA ALA A 144 5.11 9.83 -18.76
C ALA A 144 5.62 11.14 -18.14
N LYS A 145 5.49 12.25 -18.89
CA LYS A 145 5.92 13.57 -18.43
C LYS A 145 4.86 14.19 -17.52
N PRO A 146 5.23 14.71 -16.35
CA PRO A 146 4.28 15.41 -15.49
C PRO A 146 3.75 16.68 -16.13
N THR A 147 2.50 17.01 -15.85
CA THR A 147 1.96 18.37 -16.01
C THR A 147 1.99 19.07 -14.66
N VAL A 148 2.69 20.20 -14.58
CA VAL A 148 2.90 20.93 -13.32
C VAL A 148 2.10 22.23 -13.32
N SER A 149 1.34 22.45 -12.26
CA SER A 149 0.61 23.70 -11.98
C SER A 149 0.89 24.15 -10.55
N ILE A 150 1.04 25.46 -10.37
CA ILE A 150 1.27 26.07 -9.06
C ILE A 150 0.13 27.06 -8.76
N PHE A 151 -0.32 27.06 -7.51
CA PHE A 151 -1.44 27.87 -7.05
C PHE A 151 -1.01 28.67 -5.82
N GLN A 152 -1.37 29.95 -5.83
CA GLN A 152 -1.18 30.86 -4.72
C GLN A 152 -2.19 30.59 -3.59
N PRO A 153 -1.91 31.05 -2.35
CA PRO A 153 -2.86 30.98 -1.25
C PRO A 153 -4.15 31.70 -1.60
N SER A 154 -5.28 31.21 -1.07
CA SER A 154 -6.55 31.91 -1.26
C SER A 154 -6.60 33.21 -0.44
N PRO A 155 -7.31 34.25 -0.89
CA PRO A 155 -7.50 35.46 -0.10
C PRO A 155 -8.18 35.21 1.26
N GLU A 156 -9.02 34.17 1.36
CA GLU A 156 -9.64 33.79 2.63
C GLU A 156 -8.63 33.18 3.60
N GLU A 157 -7.72 32.34 3.11
CA GLU A 157 -6.66 31.75 3.92
C GLU A 157 -5.72 32.83 4.48
N LEU A 158 -5.32 33.79 3.64
CA LEU A 158 -4.44 34.88 4.07
C LEU A 158 -5.07 35.74 5.18
N LYS A 159 -6.40 35.92 5.18
CA LYS A 159 -7.11 36.61 6.28
C LYS A 159 -7.10 35.83 7.59
N SER A 160 -6.91 34.52 7.53
CA SER A 160 -6.83 33.64 8.70
C SER A 160 -5.43 33.55 9.31
N GLY A 161 -4.42 34.15 8.67
CA GLY A 161 -3.04 34.22 9.19
C GLY A 161 -2.09 33.13 8.68
N SER A 162 -2.55 32.26 7.76
CA SER A 162 -1.72 31.24 7.11
C SER A 162 -1.62 31.45 5.60
N ALA A 163 -0.59 30.88 5.00
CA ALA A 163 -0.39 30.91 3.55
C ALA A 163 0.08 29.53 3.06
N SER A 164 -0.71 28.89 2.19
CA SER A 164 -0.38 27.60 1.59
C SER A 164 -0.25 27.73 0.08
N LEU A 165 0.96 27.47 -0.43
CA LEU A 165 1.20 27.34 -1.86
C LEU A 165 1.05 25.88 -2.26
N VAL A 166 0.34 25.61 -3.35
CA VAL A 166 0.09 24.24 -3.81
C VAL A 166 0.71 24.03 -5.18
N CYS A 167 1.55 23.02 -5.32
CA CYS A 167 2.08 22.53 -6.57
C CYS A 167 1.45 21.18 -6.91
N PHE A 168 0.56 21.17 -7.90
CA PHE A 168 -0.02 19.95 -8.44
C PHE A 168 0.84 19.41 -9.58
N VAL A 169 1.17 18.13 -9.49
CA VAL A 169 1.97 17.42 -10.48
C VAL A 169 1.14 16.22 -10.95
N ASN A 170 0.65 16.31 -12.18
CA ASN A 170 -0.39 15.41 -12.69
C ASN A 170 0.15 14.44 -13.74
N ASN A 171 -0.42 13.24 -13.74
CA ASN A 171 -0.32 12.21 -14.79
C ASN A 171 1.11 11.81 -15.19
N PHE A 172 1.98 11.55 -14.22
CA PHE A 172 3.36 11.14 -14.45
C PHE A 172 3.60 9.66 -14.13
N TYR A 173 4.68 9.11 -14.67
CA TYR A 173 5.13 7.75 -14.38
C TYR A 173 6.61 7.64 -14.73
N PRO A 174 7.46 6.97 -13.92
CA PRO A 174 7.17 6.18 -12.72
C PRO A 174 6.86 7.05 -11.49
N LYS A 175 6.66 6.41 -10.33
CA LYS A 175 6.22 7.11 -9.11
C LYS A 175 7.33 7.99 -8.51
N GLU A 176 8.58 7.61 -8.72
CA GLU A 176 9.75 8.30 -8.19
C GLU A 176 9.92 9.67 -8.86
N ILE A 177 9.77 10.73 -8.07
CA ILE A 177 9.80 12.12 -8.53
C ILE A 177 10.38 13.01 -7.44
N ASP A 178 11.16 14.01 -7.83
CA ASP A 178 11.78 14.97 -6.93
C ASP A 178 11.12 16.34 -7.08
N ILE A 179 10.78 16.95 -5.94
CA ILE A 179 10.09 18.24 -5.87
C ILE A 179 10.89 19.16 -4.97
N LYS A 180 11.19 20.35 -5.48
CA LYS A 180 11.90 21.39 -4.76
C LYS A 180 11.09 22.67 -4.73
N TRP A 181 11.01 23.26 -3.54
CA TRP A 181 10.47 24.60 -3.36
C TRP A 181 11.59 25.61 -3.26
N LYS A 182 11.48 26.73 -3.98
CA LYS A 182 12.37 27.88 -3.80
C LYS A 182 11.55 29.13 -3.51
N VAL A 183 11.98 29.89 -2.51
CA VAL A 183 11.39 31.17 -2.11
C VAL A 183 12.43 32.25 -2.37
N ASP A 184 12.13 33.20 -3.25
CA ASP A 184 13.06 34.21 -3.76
C ASP A 184 14.44 33.64 -4.17
N GLY A 185 14.40 32.46 -4.80
CA GLY A 185 15.59 31.75 -5.28
C GLY A 185 16.29 30.88 -4.23
N VAL A 186 15.90 30.95 -2.96
CA VAL A 186 16.46 30.13 -1.86
C VAL A 186 15.69 28.82 -1.75
N GLU A 187 16.39 27.69 -1.88
CA GLU A 187 15.80 26.36 -1.75
C GLU A 187 15.35 26.07 -0.30
N LYS A 188 14.10 25.64 -0.17
CA LYS A 188 13.51 25.21 1.10
C LYS A 188 13.83 23.75 1.34
N LYS A 189 14.34 23.45 2.54
CA LYS A 189 14.63 22.07 2.98
C LYS A 189 13.47 21.42 3.73
N ASP A 190 12.56 22.22 4.23
CA ASP A 190 11.43 21.83 5.08
C ASP A 190 10.23 22.76 4.85
N GLY A 191 9.14 22.49 5.58
CA GLY A 191 7.91 23.28 5.52
C GLY A 191 6.98 22.92 4.36
N PHE A 192 7.28 21.85 3.62
CA PHE A 192 6.39 21.33 2.58
C PHE A 192 6.07 19.85 2.78
N LEU A 193 4.87 19.46 2.36
CA LEU A 193 4.34 18.10 2.46
C LEU A 193 3.90 17.63 1.08
N ASN A 194 4.27 16.40 0.74
CA ASN A 194 3.89 15.75 -0.52
C ASN A 194 2.84 14.68 -0.24
N SER A 195 1.76 14.68 -1.00
CA SER A 195 0.71 13.66 -0.96
C SER A 195 0.53 13.06 -2.36
N PHE A 196 0.64 11.74 -2.46
CA PHE A 196 0.54 11.00 -3.73
C PHE A 196 -0.81 10.32 -3.86
N THR A 197 -1.32 10.23 -5.08
CA THR A 197 -2.42 9.32 -5.40
C THR A 197 -1.91 7.88 -5.51
N ASP A 198 -2.83 6.93 -5.41
CA ASP A 198 -2.60 5.60 -5.99
C ASP A 198 -2.50 5.69 -7.52
N GLN A 199 -2.03 4.60 -8.14
CA GLN A 199 -1.95 4.52 -9.59
C GLN A 199 -3.35 4.55 -10.20
N ASP A 200 -3.56 5.43 -11.18
CA ASP A 200 -4.85 5.61 -11.85
C ASP A 200 -5.17 4.39 -12.73
N THR A 201 -6.40 3.90 -12.63
CA THR A 201 -6.85 2.68 -13.31
C THR A 201 -7.20 2.88 -14.80
N LYS A 202 -7.16 4.12 -15.31
CA LYS A 202 -7.45 4.45 -16.72
C LYS A 202 -6.18 4.66 -17.52
N ASP A 203 -5.18 5.29 -16.91
CA ASP A 203 -3.93 5.64 -17.61
C ASP A 203 -2.66 5.10 -16.95
N SER A 204 -2.75 4.40 -15.82
CA SER A 204 -1.60 3.85 -15.08
C SER A 204 -0.59 4.91 -14.62
N THR A 205 -1.00 6.17 -14.46
CA THR A 205 -0.14 7.25 -13.95
C THR A 205 -0.33 7.50 -12.46
N TYR A 206 0.58 8.27 -11.89
CA TYR A 206 0.46 8.87 -10.57
C TYR A 206 0.23 10.37 -10.71
N SER A 207 -0.39 10.94 -9.67
CA SER A 207 -0.43 12.38 -9.45
C SER A 207 -0.06 12.66 -8.00
N LEU A 208 0.37 13.89 -7.72
CA LEU A 208 0.63 14.33 -6.35
C LEU A 208 0.29 15.81 -6.18
N SER A 209 0.13 16.20 -4.92
CA SER A 209 0.12 17.59 -4.47
C SER A 209 1.26 17.82 -3.50
N SER A 210 2.10 18.81 -3.78
CA SER A 210 3.06 19.36 -2.82
C SER A 210 2.51 20.66 -2.25
N ILE A 211 2.46 20.78 -0.93
CA ILE A 211 1.93 21.96 -0.24
C ILE A 211 3.06 22.56 0.58
N LEU A 212 3.45 23.80 0.26
CA LEU A 212 4.37 24.61 1.06
C LEU A 212 3.56 25.49 2.00
N SER A 213 3.71 25.29 3.30
CA SER A 213 3.01 26.08 4.33
C SER A 213 3.96 27.13 4.90
N LEU A 214 3.50 28.38 4.90
CA LEU A 214 4.20 29.53 5.44
C LEU A 214 3.30 30.28 6.43
N THR A 215 3.92 31.03 7.33
CA THR A 215 3.18 32.07 8.07
C THR A 215 2.85 33.24 7.14
N GLN A 216 1.81 34.00 7.48
CA GLN A 216 1.47 35.21 6.72
C GLN A 216 2.67 36.18 6.63
N GLY A 217 3.41 36.38 7.73
CA GLY A 217 4.57 37.28 7.74
C GLY A 217 5.72 36.82 6.82
N GLU A 218 5.93 35.51 6.70
CA GLU A 218 6.91 34.96 5.75
C GLU A 218 6.42 35.08 4.31
N TYR A 219 5.15 34.80 4.04
CA TYR A 219 4.58 34.98 2.70
C TYR A 219 4.65 36.44 2.26
N ASP A 220 4.35 37.38 3.17
CA ASP A 220 4.34 38.81 2.90
C ASP A 220 5.75 39.39 2.67
N SER A 221 6.80 38.78 3.25
CA SER A 221 8.18 39.23 3.08
C SER A 221 8.87 38.76 1.80
N HIS A 222 8.31 37.79 1.08
CA HIS A 222 8.89 37.23 -0.15
C HIS A 222 8.00 37.42 -1.36
N ASN A 223 8.54 37.47 -2.58
CA ASN A 223 7.75 37.81 -3.78
C ASN A 223 7.55 36.67 -4.76
N ILE A 224 8.55 35.79 -4.91
CA ILE A 224 8.57 34.75 -5.94
C ILE A 224 8.63 33.39 -5.27
N PHE A 225 7.67 32.54 -5.60
CA PHE A 225 7.60 31.16 -5.11
C PHE A 225 7.68 30.21 -6.29
N VAL A 226 8.57 29.23 -6.21
CA VAL A 226 8.88 28.33 -7.31
C VAL A 226 8.73 26.89 -6.86
N CYS A 227 8.00 26.10 -7.65
CA CYS A 227 7.99 24.65 -7.61
C CYS A 227 8.81 24.12 -8.79
N GLU A 228 9.90 23.42 -8.49
CA GLU A 228 10.77 22.77 -9.45
C GLU A 228 10.58 21.25 -9.34
N VAL A 229 10.26 20.61 -10.47
CA VAL A 229 9.91 19.20 -10.55
C VAL A 229 10.91 18.49 -11.45
N SER A 230 11.63 17.52 -10.88
CA SER A 230 12.58 16.66 -11.59
C SER A 230 12.05 15.24 -11.65
N HIS A 231 12.10 14.63 -12.83
CA HIS A 231 11.53 13.31 -13.09
C HIS A 231 12.28 12.64 -14.24
N GLU A 232 12.41 11.31 -14.23
CA GLU A 232 13.23 10.58 -15.22
C GLU A 232 12.78 10.76 -16.68
N SER A 233 11.49 11.06 -16.89
CA SER A 233 10.95 11.32 -18.24
C SER A 233 11.32 12.71 -18.78
N LEU A 234 11.99 13.55 -17.97
CA LEU A 234 12.39 14.91 -18.30
C LEU A 234 13.90 14.99 -18.50
N THR A 235 14.32 15.70 -19.54
CA THR A 235 15.74 16.04 -19.77
C THR A 235 16.19 17.23 -18.93
N SER A 236 15.25 18.05 -18.45
CA SER A 236 15.47 19.21 -17.61
C SER A 236 14.27 19.41 -16.68
N PRO A 237 14.47 19.91 -15.44
CA PRO A 237 13.37 20.11 -14.50
C PRO A 237 12.28 21.04 -15.06
N ILE A 238 11.01 20.74 -14.75
CA ILE A 238 9.92 21.68 -15.01
C ILE A 238 9.89 22.69 -13.86
N VAL A 239 9.98 23.97 -14.20
CA VAL A 239 9.95 25.06 -13.24
C VAL A 239 8.66 25.84 -13.41
N LYS A 240 7.88 25.95 -12.34
CA LYS A 240 6.67 26.76 -12.27
C LYS A 240 6.78 27.75 -11.12
N SER A 241 6.40 28.99 -11.38
CA SER A 241 6.49 30.07 -10.41
C SER A 241 5.20 30.86 -10.31
N VAL A 242 4.95 31.42 -9.13
CA VAL A 242 3.96 32.48 -8.92
C VAL A 242 4.67 33.69 -8.31
N SER A 243 4.23 34.88 -8.72
CA SER A 243 4.61 36.13 -8.09
C SER A 243 3.38 36.79 -7.50
N LYS A 244 3.53 37.43 -6.33
CA LYS A 244 2.43 38.20 -5.71
C LYS A 244 2.01 39.40 -6.56
N ASN A 245 2.87 39.85 -7.47
CA ASN A 245 2.68 41.08 -8.24
C ASN A 245 2.12 40.85 -9.65
N GLU A 246 1.86 39.60 -10.05
CA GLU A 246 1.34 39.26 -11.38
C GLU A 246 -0.09 38.72 -11.27
N CYS A 247 -1.02 39.34 -12.01
CA CYS A 247 -2.44 38.98 -12.09
C CYS A 247 -2.71 37.89 -13.13
#